data_AF-A0A562V1J8-F1
#
_entry.id   AF-A0A562V1J8-F1
#
_cell.length_a   1.000
_cell.length_b   1.000
_cell.length_c   1.000
_cell.angle_alpha   90.00
_cell.angle_beta   90.00
_cell.angle_gamma   90.00
#
_symmetry.space_group_name_H-M   'P 1'
#
loop_
_entity.id
_entity.type
_entity.pdbx_description
1 polymer ?
#
loop_
_entity_poly.entity_id
_entity_poly.type
_entity_poly.pdbx_seq_one_letter_code
_entity_poly.pdbx_strand_id
1 'polypeptide(L)' 'MGCGVMILGASALFATWAVVAPRSAWWAVGAWRYRHPEAEEPGRAGYLGLRIASALLVVMCVVGIVLLSA' A
#
# COMPACT_ATOMS: atom_id res chain seq x y z
N MET A 1 18.53 -6.06 13.41
CA MET A 1 17.95 -6.87 12.31
C MET A 1 16.46 -7.13 12.50
N GLY A 2 16.01 -7.67 13.64
CA GLY A 2 14.59 -8.01 13.86
C GLY A 2 13.57 -6.88 13.66
N CYS A 3 13.83 -5.67 14.16
CA CYS A 3 12.90 -4.54 14.01
C CYS A 3 12.67 -4.14 12.54
N GLY A 4 13.72 -4.20 11.70
CA GLY A 4 13.61 -3.87 10.27
C GLY A 4 12.72 -4.85 9.52
N VAL A 5 12.89 -6.15 9.77
CA VAL A 5 12.06 -7.21 9.18
C VAL A 5 10.60 -7.07 9.62
N MET A 6 10.34 -6.76 10.90
CA MET A 6 8.97 -6.55 11.39
C MET A 6 8.29 -5.35 10.71
N ILE A 7 9.00 -4.22 10.56
CA ILE A 7 8.47 -3.04 9.88
C ILE A 7 8.15 -3.36 8.42
N LEU A 8 9.09 -3.98 7.70
CA LEU A 8 8.88 -4.35 6.29
C LEU A 8 7.75 -5.37 6.12
N GLY A 9 7.59 -6.32 7.04
CA GLY A 9 6.49 -7.26 7.05
C GLY A 9 5.13 -6.57 7.21
N ALA A 10 5.02 -5.63 8.16
CA ALA A 10 3.81 -4.84 8.35
C ALA A 10 3.49 -3.96 7.12
N SER A 11 4.52 -3.33 6.53
CA SER A 11 4.37 -2.55 5.30
C SER A 11 3.93 -3.40 4.11
N ALA A 12 4.48 -4.61 3.94
CA ALA A 12 4.08 -5.54 2.89
C ALA A 12 2.62 -6.00 3.05
N LEU A 13 2.18 -6.26 4.29
CA LEU A 13 0.78 -6.61 4.57
C LEU A 13 -0.17 -5.49 4.17
N PHE A 14 0.14 -4.26 4.59
CA PHE A 14 -0.65 -3.07 4.25
C PHE A 14 -0.66 -2.80 2.74
N ALA A 15 0.49 -2.92 2.07
CA ALA A 15 0.61 -2.76 0.64
C ALA A 15 -0.19 -3.82 -0.12
N THR A 16 -0.16 -5.08 0.34
CA THR A 16 -0.96 -6.18 -0.25
C THR A 16 -2.45 -5.89 -0.14
N TRP A 17 -2.92 -5.38 1.01
CA TRP A 17 -4.30 -4.95 1.17
C TRP A 17 -4.69 -3.86 0.15
N ALA A 18 -3.83 -2.87 -0.06
CA ALA A 18 -4.05 -1.82 -1.06
C ALA A 18 -4.02 -2.33 -2.52
N VAL A 19 -3.33 -3.43 -2.82
CA VAL A 19 -3.41 -4.10 -4.14
C VAL A 19 -4.78 -4.76 -4.33
N VAL A 20 -5.23 -5.54 -3.34
CA VAL A 20 -6.48 -6.32 -3.44
C VAL A 20 -7.69 -5.40 -3.43
N ALA A 21 -7.76 -4.51 -2.44
CA ALA A 21 -8.88 -3.63 -2.17
C ALA A 21 -8.44 -2.14 -2.13
N PRO A 22 -8.04 -1.57 -3.28
CA PRO A 22 -7.53 -0.19 -3.35
C PRO A 22 -8.58 0.84 -2.92
N ARG A 23 -9.87 0.55 -3.14
CA ARG A 23 -10.98 1.41 -2.70
C ARG A 23 -11.06 1.51 -1.18
N SER A 24 -11.04 0.38 -0.47
CA SER A 24 -11.06 0.42 1.00
C SER A 24 -9.81 1.07 1.56
N ALA A 25 -8.64 0.81 0.96
CA ALA A 25 -7.39 1.44 1.35
C ALA A 25 -7.43 2.97 1.17
N TRP A 26 -7.99 3.44 0.05
CA TRP A 26 -8.17 4.88 -0.16
C TRP A 26 -9.13 5.50 0.86
N TRP A 27 -10.27 4.87 1.14
CA TRP A 27 -11.22 5.36 2.14
C TRP A 27 -10.66 5.40 3.56
N ALA A 28 -9.86 4.41 3.94
CA ALA A 28 -9.27 4.36 5.28
C ALA A 28 -8.08 5.32 5.47
N VAL A 29 -7.34 5.65 4.41
CA VAL A 29 -5.99 6.24 4.54
C VAL A 29 -5.81 7.52 3.74
N GLY A 30 -6.57 7.72 2.67
CA GLY A 30 -6.48 8.87 1.76
C GLY A 30 -7.66 9.84 1.86
N ALA A 31 -8.88 9.31 2.03
CA ALA A 31 -10.12 10.08 1.95
C ALA A 31 -10.20 11.27 2.91
N TRP A 32 -9.64 11.15 4.12
CA TRP A 32 -9.64 12.20 5.14
C TRP A 32 -8.93 13.49 4.72
N ARG A 33 -8.09 13.43 3.67
CA ARG A 33 -7.38 14.60 3.13
C ARG A 33 -8.31 15.53 2.34
N TYR A 34 -9.47 15.04 1.91
CA TYR A 34 -10.39 15.76 1.05
C TYR A 34 -11.59 16.29 1.84
N ARG A 35 -12.02 17.52 1.53
CA ARG A 35 -13.23 18.11 2.12
C ARG A 35 -14.50 17.37 1.69
N HIS A 36 -14.51 16.85 0.46
CA HIS A 36 -15.62 16.08 -0.12
C HIS A 36 -15.08 14.78 -0.73
N PRO A 37 -14.84 13.73 0.08
CA PRO A 37 -14.17 12.51 -0.38
C PRO A 37 -14.92 11.81 -1.52
N GLU A 38 -16.25 11.75 -1.46
CA GLU A 38 -17.09 11.11 -2.50
C GLU A 38 -16.85 11.70 -3.90
N ALA A 39 -16.54 13.00 -3.99
CA ALA A 39 -16.31 13.69 -5.25
C ALA A 39 -14.87 13.54 -5.78
N GLU A 40 -13.92 13.27 -4.88
CA GLU A 40 -12.49 13.13 -5.16
C GLU A 40 -12.05 11.65 -5.21
N GLU A 41 -13.02 10.72 -5.14
CA GLU A 41 -12.77 9.30 -5.18
C GLU A 41 -12.06 8.93 -6.50
N PRO A 42 -10.91 8.24 -6.46
CA PRO A 42 -10.20 7.87 -7.67
C PRO A 42 -11.07 7.06 -8.61
N GLY A 43 -11.09 7.45 -9.89
CA GLY A 43 -11.67 6.63 -10.93
C GLY A 43 -10.89 5.33 -11.18
N ARG A 44 -11.34 4.53 -12.14
CA ARG A 44 -10.71 3.25 -12.50
C ARG A 44 -9.21 3.33 -12.75
N ALA A 45 -8.75 4.36 -13.45
CA ALA A 45 -7.32 4.57 -13.73
C ALA A 45 -6.53 4.93 -12.47
N GLY A 46 -7.10 5.74 -11.57
CA GLY A 46 -6.48 6.08 -10.29
C GLY A 46 -6.31 4.86 -9.39
N TYR A 47 -7.34 4.00 -9.30
CA TYR A 47 -7.21 2.74 -8.57
C TYR A 47 -6.25 1.75 -9.21
N LEU A 48 -6.16 1.71 -10.54
CA LEU A 48 -5.14 0.91 -11.21
C LEU A 48 -3.73 1.40 -10.86
N GLY A 49 -3.51 2.72 -10.87
CA GLY A 49 -2.25 3.33 -10.44
C GLY A 49 -1.91 2.98 -8.99
N LEU A 50 -2.88 3.06 -8.07
CA LEU A 50 -2.70 2.68 -6.67
C LEU A 50 -2.31 1.19 -6.54
N ARG A 51 -2.97 0.29 -7.27
CA ARG A 51 -2.62 -1.13 -7.30
C ARG A 51 -1.19 -1.38 -7.76
N ILE A 52 -0.77 -0.72 -8.85
CA ILE A 52 0.59 -0.87 -9.38
C ILE A 52 1.62 -0.37 -8.37
N ALA A 53 1.42 0.83 -7.82
CA ALA A 53 2.32 1.39 -6.81
C ALA A 53 2.42 0.50 -5.56
N SER A 54 1.29 0.00 -5.07
CA SER A 54 1.27 -0.92 -3.92
C SER A 54 1.92 -2.27 -4.23
N ALA A 55 1.76 -2.80 -5.45
CA ALA A 55 2.43 -4.04 -5.86
C ALA A 55 3.96 -3.87 -5.90
N LEU A 56 4.44 -2.74 -6.42
CA LEU A 56 5.87 -2.40 -6.40
C LEU A 56 6.40 -2.30 -4.97
N LEU A 57 5.63 -1.68 -4.05
CA LEU A 57 5.99 -1.60 -2.64
C LEU A 57 6.11 -2.99 -1.99
N VAL A 58 5.18 -3.92 -2.28
CA VAL A 58 5.28 -5.31 -1.81
C VAL A 58 6.60 -5.94 -2.25
N VAL A 59 6.96 -5.82 -3.53
CA VAL A 59 8.22 -6.37 -4.06
C VAL A 59 9.42 -5.77 -3.33
N MET A 60 9.44 -4.44 -3.13
CA MET A 60 10.53 -3.78 -2.40
C MET A 60 10.63 -4.26 -0.95
N CYS A 61 9.51 -4.44 -0.25
CA CYS A 61 9.50 -4.96 1.11
C CYS A 61 10.04 -6.40 1.17
N VAL A 62 9.64 -7.27 0.24
CA VAL A 62 10.13 -8.66 0.17
C VAL A 62 11.64 -8.70 -0.08
N VAL A 63 12.13 -7.93 -1.07
CA VAL A 63 13.57 -7.83 -1.35
C VAL A 63 14.31 -7.32 -0.11
N GLY A 64 13.80 -6.28 0.56
CA GLY A 64 14.39 -5.75 1.79
C GLY A 64 14.44 -6.79 2.91
N ILE A 65 13.39 -7.59 3.10
CA ILE A 65 13.37 -8.67 4.10
C ILE A 65 14.46 -9.70 3.80
N VAL A 66 14.57 -10.14 2.55
CA VAL A 66 15.59 -11.12 2.13
C VAL A 66 16.99 -10.58 2.39
N LEU A 67 17.27 -9.32 2.00
CA LEU A 67 18.58 -8.70 2.19
C LEU A 67 18.96 -8.48 3.67
N LEU A 68 17.98 -8.21 4.54
CA LEU A 68 18.21 -8.02 5.97
C LEU A 68 18.32 -9.32 6.77
N SER A 69 17.93 -10.44 6.15
CA SER A 69 17.92 -11.77 6.76
C SER A 69 19.05 -12.67 6.24
N ALA A 70 19.78 -12.22 5.22
CA ALA A 70 20.99 -12.85 4.69
C ALA A 70 22.23 -12.39 5.47
#